data_AF-A0A1W9UBP2-F1
#
_entry.id   AF-A0A1W9UBP2-F1
#
_cell.length_a   1.000
_cell.length_b   1.000
_cell.length_c   1.000
_cell.angle_alpha   90.00
_cell.angle_beta   90.00
_cell.angle_gamma   90.00
#
_symmetry.space_group_name_H-M   'P 1'
#
loop_
_entity.id
_entity.type
_entity.pdbx_description
1 polymer ?
#
loop_
_entity_poly.entity_id
_entity_poly.type
_entity_poly.pdbx_seq_one_letter_code
_entity_poly.pdbx_strand_id
1 'polypeptide(L)'
;MSLPLVYNHLLTPIHLHVIYICMKNKITLLIIFVFIILVPGAVFAATDGKTEKKATTSTSLEQRHKELREKKGNILNIILDKSPQISTTRGTLVVEAFYDGNDNKSWDGSDYELKDEVRCTVDDIEYSLPAFIPALDYNARYKISCVGSGDFQPTIEQKNVLVTRRGQVINMRIPCRKTSK
;
A
#
# COMPACT_ATOMS: atom_id res chain seq x y z
N MET A 1 22.52 -67.06 -14.71
CA MET A 1 22.82 -65.69 -15.21
C MET A 1 22.38 -64.73 -14.10
N SER A 2 23.08 -64.55 -12.97
CA SER A 2 24.51 -64.28 -12.69
C SER A 2 24.93 -62.81 -12.95
N LEU A 3 24.53 -61.94 -12.00
CA LEU A 3 25.34 -60.93 -11.29
C LEU A 3 25.83 -59.64 -12.03
N PRO A 4 26.20 -58.58 -11.27
CA PRO A 4 25.91 -57.16 -11.50
C PRO A 4 27.22 -56.32 -11.50
N LEU A 5 27.14 -54.98 -11.34
CA LEU A 5 28.15 -54.07 -10.71
C LEU A 5 27.53 -52.65 -10.70
N VAL A 6 27.33 -51.89 -9.61
CA VAL A 6 28.17 -51.45 -8.45
C VAL A 6 28.68 -50.00 -8.64
N TYR A 7 28.28 -49.13 -7.68
CA TYR A 7 29.03 -47.98 -7.08
C TYR A 7 29.32 -46.74 -7.98
N ASN A 8 29.47 -45.49 -7.53
CA ASN A 8 29.68 -44.89 -6.19
C ASN A 8 29.56 -43.34 -6.22
N HIS A 9 29.45 -42.76 -5.01
CA HIS A 9 29.86 -41.41 -4.54
C HIS A 9 29.26 -40.13 -5.19
N LEU A 10 28.45 -39.32 -4.49
CA LEU A 10 28.76 -38.37 -3.39
C LEU A 10 29.76 -37.26 -3.79
N LEU A 11 29.30 -35.99 -3.93
CA LEU A 11 30.05 -34.75 -3.61
C LEU A 11 29.23 -33.46 -3.87
N THR A 12 28.61 -32.98 -2.79
CA THR A 12 28.47 -31.59 -2.27
C THR A 12 28.21 -30.34 -3.16
N PRO A 13 27.36 -29.38 -2.70
CA PRO A 13 27.07 -28.10 -3.36
C PRO A 13 27.75 -26.90 -2.66
N ILE A 14 28.94 -26.43 -3.10
CA ILE A 14 29.57 -25.22 -2.46
C ILE A 14 30.26 -24.26 -3.47
N HIS A 15 30.53 -24.66 -4.71
CA HIS A 15 31.47 -23.90 -5.55
C HIS A 15 30.91 -22.77 -6.44
N LEU A 16 29.59 -22.54 -6.53
CA LEU A 16 29.06 -21.49 -7.42
C LEU A 16 28.87 -20.11 -6.76
N HIS A 17 29.00 -19.99 -5.44
CA HIS A 17 28.76 -18.73 -4.72
C HIS A 17 29.93 -17.73 -4.78
N VAL A 18 31.11 -18.14 -5.25
CA VAL A 18 32.35 -17.35 -5.16
C VAL A 18 32.65 -16.56 -6.45
N ILE A 19 32.11 -16.96 -7.60
CA ILE A 19 32.53 -16.39 -8.90
C ILE A 19 31.62 -15.22 -9.35
N TYR A 20 30.38 -15.12 -8.89
CA TYR A 20 29.49 -14.00 -9.28
C TYR A 20 29.67 -12.72 -8.45
N ILE A 21 30.62 -12.70 -7.51
CA ILE A 21 30.95 -11.52 -6.68
C ILE A 21 31.87 -10.54 -7.42
N CYS A 22 32.46 -10.91 -8.57
CA CYS A 22 33.60 -10.16 -9.12
C CYS A 22 33.31 -9.20 -10.29
N MET A 23 32.06 -8.99 -10.71
CA MET A 23 31.77 -8.03 -11.80
C MET A 23 30.55 -7.15 -11.53
N LYS A 24 30.77 -5.83 -11.63
CA LYS A 24 29.79 -4.76 -11.87
C LYS A 24 28.90 -4.32 -10.69
N ASN A 25 29.49 -3.64 -9.71
CA ASN A 25 28.99 -2.28 -9.45
C ASN A 25 30.05 -1.39 -8.78
N LYS A 26 30.61 -0.46 -9.55
CA LYS A 26 31.66 0.51 -9.13
C LYS A 26 31.17 1.55 -8.11
N ILE A 27 29.96 1.38 -7.57
CA ILE A 27 29.29 2.34 -6.67
C ILE A 27 29.64 2.05 -5.21
N THR A 28 29.96 0.81 -4.86
CA THR A 28 30.23 0.41 -3.46
C THR A 28 31.59 0.92 -2.95
N LEU A 29 32.55 1.18 -3.84
CA LEU A 29 33.88 1.70 -3.48
C LEU A 29 33.85 3.19 -3.06
N LEU A 30 32.82 3.93 -3.50
CA LEU A 30 32.68 5.38 -3.25
C LEU A 30 32.05 5.69 -1.88
N ILE A 31 31.29 4.75 -1.31
CA ILE A 31 30.56 4.94 -0.04
C ILE A 31 31.49 4.81 1.18
N ILE A 32 32.55 4.00 1.08
CA ILE A 32 33.50 3.77 2.19
C ILE A 32 34.40 5.00 2.41
N PHE A 33 34.67 5.80 1.37
CA PHE A 33 35.60 6.94 1.46
C PHE A 33 34.97 8.21 2.06
N VAL A 34 33.64 8.37 1.99
CA VAL A 34 32.93 9.56 2.53
C VAL A 34 32.64 9.42 4.03
N PHE A 35 32.47 8.20 4.55
CA PHE A 35 32.14 7.98 5.96
C PHE A 35 33.32 8.20 6.94
N ILE A 36 34.56 8.24 6.45
CA ILE A 36 35.77 8.36 7.30
C ILE A 36 36.15 9.83 7.58
N ILE A 37 35.62 10.80 6.82
CA ILE A 37 36.07 12.20 6.89
C ILE A 37 35.20 13.08 7.80
N LEU A 38 34.03 12.62 8.28
CA LEU A 38 33.05 13.52 8.93
C LEU A 38 32.63 13.18 10.37
N VAL A 39 33.41 12.43 11.17
CA VAL A 39 33.18 12.36 12.63
C VAL A 39 34.50 12.23 13.41
N PRO A 40 35.17 13.34 13.76
CA PRO A 40 36.08 13.34 14.89
C PRO A 40 35.31 13.76 16.16
N GLY A 41 35.37 12.95 17.22
CA GLY A 41 35.06 13.44 18.56
C GLY A 41 34.34 12.45 19.46
N ALA A 42 35.13 11.62 20.13
CA ALA A 42 34.75 10.99 21.39
C ALA A 42 34.63 12.07 22.48
N VAL A 43 33.55 12.06 23.29
CA VAL A 43 33.61 12.55 24.69
C VAL A 43 32.64 11.74 25.56
N PHE A 44 33.21 11.14 26.61
CA PHE A 44 32.59 10.49 27.75
C PHE A 44 31.73 11.46 28.59
N ALA A 45 30.69 10.96 29.27
CA ALA A 45 30.48 11.17 30.72
C ALA A 45 29.16 10.55 31.20
N ALA A 46 29.30 9.58 32.11
CA ALA A 46 28.24 9.16 33.02
C ALA A 46 28.24 10.08 34.25
N THR A 47 27.06 10.48 34.73
CA THR A 47 26.82 10.79 36.15
C THR A 47 25.35 10.55 36.50
N ASP A 48 25.12 9.54 37.34
CA ASP A 48 23.92 9.36 38.15
C ASP A 48 23.80 10.50 39.17
N GLY A 49 22.59 11.03 39.34
CA GLY A 49 22.33 12.17 40.21
C GLY A 49 20.92 12.17 40.80
N LYS A 50 20.77 11.47 41.93
CA LYS A 50 19.86 11.71 43.06
C LYS A 50 18.40 12.11 42.82
N THR A 51 17.54 11.19 43.26
CA THR A 51 16.20 11.42 43.80
C THR A 51 16.20 12.45 44.93
N GLU A 52 15.30 13.43 44.88
CA GLU A 52 14.78 14.09 46.08
C GLU A 52 13.26 14.26 45.98
N LYS A 53 12.55 13.54 46.86
CA LYS A 53 11.12 13.71 47.11
C LYS A 53 10.96 14.91 48.04
N LYS A 54 10.07 15.84 47.70
CA LYS A 54 9.31 16.58 48.74
C LYS A 54 7.89 16.82 48.27
N ALA A 55 6.98 16.07 48.88
CA ALA A 55 5.55 16.31 48.85
C ALA A 55 5.24 17.48 49.79
N THR A 56 4.54 18.50 49.27
CA THR A 56 3.72 19.40 50.08
C THR A 56 2.37 19.54 49.39
N THR A 57 1.41 18.82 49.94
CA THR A 57 0.00 18.80 49.59
C THR A 57 -0.65 20.12 50.03
N SER A 58 -1.26 20.84 49.09
CA SER A 58 -2.61 21.45 49.19
C SER A 58 -2.80 22.70 48.30
N THR A 59 -2.54 22.60 47.00
CA THR A 59 -2.90 23.67 46.02
C THR A 59 -3.09 23.13 44.58
N SER A 60 -3.41 21.85 44.38
CA SER A 60 -3.35 21.22 43.04
C SER A 60 -4.69 21.09 42.29
N LEU A 61 -5.84 21.46 42.88
CA LEU A 61 -7.14 21.33 42.21
C LEU A 61 -7.59 22.62 41.52
N GLU A 62 -7.38 23.78 42.14
CA GLU A 62 -7.70 25.08 41.53
C GLU A 62 -6.76 25.44 40.36
N GLN A 63 -5.48 25.06 40.44
CA GLN A 63 -4.50 25.39 39.40
C GLN A 63 -4.62 24.51 38.14
N ARG A 64 -5.02 23.23 38.27
CA ARG A 64 -5.33 22.39 37.10
C ARG A 64 -6.55 22.88 36.33
N HIS A 65 -7.52 23.49 37.03
CA HIS A 65 -8.73 23.99 36.37
C HIS A 65 -8.48 25.26 35.57
N LYS A 66 -7.46 26.05 35.90
CA LYS A 66 -7.05 27.23 35.11
C LYS A 66 -6.27 26.82 33.86
N GLU A 67 -5.39 25.82 33.95
CA GLU A 67 -4.61 25.31 32.82
C GLU A 67 -5.47 24.53 31.80
N LEU A 68 -6.53 23.84 32.27
CA LEU A 68 -7.51 23.19 31.39
C LEU A 68 -8.47 24.17 30.70
N ARG A 69 -8.64 25.39 31.23
CA ARG A 69 -9.55 26.40 30.67
C ARG A 69 -8.87 27.33 29.65
N GLU A 70 -7.54 27.39 29.64
CA GLU A 70 -6.75 28.03 28.57
C GLU A 70 -6.59 27.13 27.33
N LYS A 71 -6.83 25.82 27.47
CA LYS A 71 -7.02 24.90 26.33
C LYS A 71 -8.49 24.69 25.98
N LYS A 72 -9.30 25.75 26.05
CA LYS A 72 -10.60 25.76 25.36
C LYS A 72 -10.32 25.80 23.86
N GLY A 73 -10.01 24.64 23.30
CA GLY A 73 -9.81 24.44 21.87
C GLY A 73 -10.99 25.06 21.14
N ASN A 74 -10.70 26.09 20.35
CA ASN A 74 -11.68 26.70 19.50
C ASN A 74 -12.17 25.61 18.53
N ILE A 75 -13.48 25.39 18.41
CA ILE A 75 -14.04 24.50 17.38
C ILE A 75 -13.53 24.93 15.98
N LEU A 76 -13.24 26.21 15.80
CA LEU A 76 -12.63 26.74 14.58
C LEU A 76 -11.17 26.28 14.38
N ASN A 77 -10.43 25.85 15.42
CA ASN A 77 -9.07 25.30 15.27
C ASN A 77 -9.07 23.85 14.78
N ILE A 78 -10.13 23.08 15.01
CA ILE A 78 -10.26 21.73 14.44
C ILE A 78 -10.63 21.80 12.95
N ILE A 79 -11.24 22.91 12.52
CA ILE A 79 -11.70 23.13 11.14
C ILE A 79 -10.64 23.89 10.31
N LEU A 80 -9.71 24.64 10.93
CA LEU A 80 -8.79 25.54 10.21
C LEU A 80 -7.29 25.29 10.43
N ASP A 81 -6.83 24.35 11.26
CA ASP A 81 -5.40 24.01 11.36
C ASP A 81 -4.95 22.99 10.32
N LYS A 82 -5.17 23.36 9.04
CA LYS A 82 -4.60 22.69 7.87
C LYS A 82 -5.31 21.36 7.57
N SER A 83 -6.39 21.43 6.77
CA SER A 83 -6.67 20.33 5.83
C SER A 83 -5.31 19.92 5.23
N PRO A 84 -4.90 18.64 5.31
CA PRO A 84 -3.58 18.25 4.87
C PRO A 84 -3.36 18.83 3.48
N GLN A 85 -2.39 19.76 3.34
CA GLN A 85 -2.13 20.46 2.07
C GLN A 85 -1.63 19.52 0.97
N ILE A 86 -1.49 18.24 1.28
CA ILE A 86 -1.20 17.23 0.29
C ILE A 86 -2.54 16.85 -0.33
N SER A 87 -2.94 17.65 -1.33
CA SER A 87 -3.68 17.11 -2.48
C SER A 87 -3.01 15.78 -2.80
N THR A 88 -3.70 14.67 -2.54
CA THR A 88 -3.12 13.35 -2.73
C THR A 88 -2.65 13.32 -4.17
N THR A 89 -1.33 13.28 -4.36
CA THR A 89 -0.75 13.10 -5.70
C THR A 89 -1.32 11.85 -6.34
N ARG A 90 -1.78 10.93 -5.50
CA ARG A 90 -2.40 9.67 -5.83
C ARG A 90 -3.81 9.82 -6.39
N GLY A 91 -4.10 9.02 -7.40
CA GLY A 91 -5.44 8.82 -7.94
C GLY A 91 -6.25 7.82 -7.14
N THR A 92 -7.48 7.66 -7.58
CA THR A 92 -8.47 6.73 -7.02
C THR A 92 -9.18 6.04 -8.18
N LEU A 93 -9.40 4.74 -8.04
CA LEU A 93 -10.22 3.96 -8.97
C LEU A 93 -11.48 3.49 -8.24
N VAL A 94 -12.63 3.79 -8.84
CA VAL A 94 -13.93 3.27 -8.42
C VAL A 94 -14.35 2.26 -9.47
N VAL A 95 -14.60 1.02 -9.05
CA VAL A 95 -15.02 -0.05 -9.95
C VAL A 95 -16.38 -0.56 -9.52
N GLU A 96 -17.33 -0.56 -10.45
CA GLU A 96 -18.70 -1.05 -10.27
C GLU A 96 -18.98 -2.12 -11.33
N ALA A 97 -19.87 -3.06 -11.04
CA ALA A 97 -20.36 -4.03 -12.01
C ALA A 97 -21.86 -3.85 -12.23
N PHE A 98 -22.33 -4.14 -13.44
CA PHE A 98 -23.75 -4.06 -13.76
C PHE A 98 -24.18 -5.17 -14.71
N TYR A 99 -25.44 -5.57 -14.60
CA TYR A 99 -26.05 -6.47 -15.56
C TYR A 99 -26.41 -5.70 -16.82
N ASP A 100 -25.79 -6.09 -17.93
CA ASP A 100 -26.03 -5.58 -19.28
C ASP A 100 -26.95 -6.56 -20.01
N GLY A 101 -28.25 -6.27 -19.97
CA GLY A 101 -29.28 -7.16 -20.53
C GLY A 101 -29.43 -7.06 -22.05
N ASN A 102 -28.99 -5.95 -22.66
CA ASN A 102 -29.16 -5.67 -24.09
C ASN A 102 -27.82 -5.68 -24.86
N ASP A 103 -26.71 -5.95 -24.17
CA ASP A 103 -25.35 -6.04 -24.70
C ASP A 103 -24.81 -4.74 -25.32
N ASN A 104 -25.30 -3.59 -24.86
CA ASN A 104 -24.84 -2.29 -25.34
C ASN A 104 -23.56 -1.81 -24.65
N LYS A 105 -23.10 -2.52 -23.59
CA LYS A 105 -21.93 -2.21 -22.74
C LYS A 105 -21.98 -0.84 -22.07
N SER A 106 -23.16 -0.24 -21.99
CA SER A 106 -23.41 1.10 -21.50
C SER A 106 -24.54 1.06 -20.50
N TRP A 107 -24.29 1.59 -19.30
CA TRP A 107 -25.32 1.69 -18.29
C TRP A 107 -26.55 2.45 -18.82
N ASP A 108 -27.71 1.81 -18.78
CA ASP A 108 -29.01 2.39 -19.09
C ASP A 108 -30.04 2.22 -17.95
N GLY A 109 -31.29 2.65 -18.17
CA GLY A 109 -32.32 2.63 -17.13
C GLY A 109 -32.88 1.24 -16.78
N SER A 110 -32.59 0.23 -17.59
CA SER A 110 -32.99 -1.17 -17.37
C SER A 110 -31.93 -2.00 -16.65
N ASP A 111 -30.69 -1.51 -16.65
CA ASP A 111 -29.57 -2.14 -15.98
C ASP A 111 -29.65 -1.99 -14.45
N TYR A 112 -29.08 -2.96 -13.75
CA TYR A 112 -28.94 -2.93 -12.29
C TYR A 112 -27.52 -3.28 -11.86
N GLU A 113 -27.13 -2.72 -10.72
CA GLU A 113 -25.83 -2.93 -10.12
C GLU A 113 -25.70 -4.35 -9.59
N LEU A 114 -24.55 -4.97 -9.85
CA LEU A 114 -24.17 -6.27 -9.32
C LEU A 114 -23.27 -6.08 -8.10
N LYS A 115 -23.70 -6.59 -6.96
CA LYS A 115 -22.99 -6.49 -5.68
C LYS A 115 -22.42 -7.85 -5.30
N ASP A 116 -21.13 -7.90 -5.08
CA ASP A 116 -20.35 -9.09 -4.72
C ASP A 116 -20.40 -10.26 -5.72
N GLU A 117 -20.96 -10.05 -6.92
CA GLU A 117 -21.03 -11.04 -8.01
C GLU A 117 -19.81 -11.02 -8.93
N VAL A 118 -18.96 -9.99 -8.83
CA VAL A 118 -17.78 -9.83 -9.69
C VAL A 118 -16.58 -9.50 -8.84
N ARG A 119 -15.45 -10.13 -9.15
CA ARG A 119 -14.16 -9.87 -8.50
C ARG A 119 -13.16 -9.37 -9.51
N CYS A 120 -12.45 -8.30 -9.17
CA CYS A 120 -11.41 -7.74 -10.01
C CYS A 120 -10.07 -7.71 -9.28
N THR A 121 -9.02 -8.08 -10.01
CA THR A 121 -7.64 -7.94 -9.59
C THR A 121 -7.08 -6.63 -10.13
N VAL A 122 -6.49 -5.80 -9.26
CA VAL A 122 -5.76 -4.58 -9.61
C VAL A 122 -4.36 -4.71 -9.03
N ASP A 123 -3.34 -4.77 -9.89
CA ASP A 123 -1.93 -5.02 -9.50
C ASP A 123 -1.79 -6.18 -8.50
N ASP A 124 -2.37 -7.33 -8.86
CA ASP A 124 -2.35 -8.58 -8.09
C ASP A 124 -3.12 -8.56 -6.74
N ILE A 125 -3.88 -7.50 -6.46
CA ILE A 125 -4.78 -7.43 -5.31
C ILE A 125 -6.23 -7.66 -5.78
N GLU A 126 -6.90 -8.65 -5.20
CA GLU A 126 -8.30 -9.00 -5.50
C GLU A 126 -9.28 -8.14 -4.69
N TYR A 127 -10.28 -7.59 -5.38
CA TYR A 127 -11.36 -6.78 -4.81
C TYR A 127 -12.71 -7.33 -5.27
N SER A 128 -13.67 -7.44 -4.35
CA SER A 128 -15.07 -7.70 -4.70
C SER A 128 -15.74 -6.38 -5.09
N LEU A 129 -16.59 -6.40 -6.13
CA LEU A 129 -17.24 -5.20 -6.64
C LEU A 129 -18.61 -4.96 -5.96
N PRO A 130 -18.99 -3.69 -5.70
CA PRO A 130 -18.25 -2.46 -6.01
C PRO A 130 -17.03 -2.23 -5.10
N ALA A 131 -15.96 -1.68 -5.67
CA ALA A 131 -14.69 -1.46 -4.98
C ALA A 131 -14.22 -0.01 -5.10
N PHE A 132 -13.72 0.53 -3.99
CA PHE A 132 -13.04 1.82 -3.91
C PHE A 132 -11.55 1.59 -3.64
N ILE A 133 -10.70 1.90 -4.63
CA ILE A 133 -9.26 1.63 -4.59
C ILE A 133 -8.53 2.97 -4.55
N PRO A 134 -8.18 3.48 -3.36
CA PRO A 134 -7.45 4.72 -3.23
C PRO A 134 -5.96 4.53 -3.51
N ALA A 135 -5.24 5.64 -3.44
CA ALA A 135 -3.79 5.64 -3.36
C ALA A 135 -3.05 5.09 -4.60
N LEU A 136 -3.63 5.23 -5.80
CA LEU A 136 -2.97 4.90 -7.06
C LEU A 136 -1.88 5.91 -7.42
N ASP A 137 -0.71 5.46 -7.86
CA ASP A 137 0.42 6.31 -8.21
C ASP A 137 0.15 7.20 -9.42
N TYR A 138 0.69 8.42 -9.36
CA TYR A 138 0.63 9.38 -10.46
C TYR A 138 1.50 8.91 -11.62
N ASN A 139 1.00 9.05 -12.86
CA ASN A 139 1.65 8.59 -14.09
C ASN A 139 1.95 7.08 -14.12
N ALA A 140 1.19 6.27 -13.38
CA ALA A 140 1.27 4.81 -13.39
C ALA A 140 0.10 4.19 -14.16
N ARG A 141 0.36 3.00 -14.74
CA ARG A 141 -0.64 2.17 -15.43
C ARG A 141 -0.97 0.97 -14.57
N TYR A 142 -2.27 0.75 -14.37
CA TYR A 142 -2.83 -0.35 -13.60
C TYR A 142 -3.50 -1.33 -14.56
N LYS A 143 -3.16 -2.61 -14.44
CA LYS A 143 -3.85 -3.69 -15.15
C LYS A 143 -4.99 -4.17 -14.26
N ILE A 144 -6.20 -4.09 -14.78
CA ILE A 144 -7.40 -4.57 -14.10
C ILE A 144 -7.89 -5.80 -14.82
N SER A 145 -8.09 -6.90 -14.09
CA SER A 145 -8.66 -8.13 -14.62
C SER A 145 -9.86 -8.55 -13.79
N CYS A 146 -11.01 -8.78 -14.41
CA CYS A 146 -12.26 -9.08 -13.72
C CYS A 146 -12.76 -10.46 -14.09
N VAL A 147 -13.25 -11.19 -13.10
CA VAL A 147 -13.86 -12.50 -13.23
C VAL A 147 -15.24 -12.50 -12.58
N GLY A 148 -16.16 -13.21 -13.20
CA GLY A 148 -17.50 -13.42 -12.69
C GLY A 148 -17.53 -14.43 -11.55
N SER A 149 -18.49 -14.29 -10.66
CA SER A 149 -18.88 -15.28 -9.67
C SER A 149 -20.31 -15.75 -9.96
N GLY A 150 -20.56 -17.04 -9.76
CA GLY A 150 -21.90 -17.60 -9.86
C GLY A 150 -22.53 -17.48 -11.25
N ASP A 151 -23.59 -16.67 -11.35
CA ASP A 151 -24.47 -16.57 -12.52
C ASP A 151 -24.16 -15.37 -13.42
N PHE A 152 -23.10 -14.61 -13.14
CA PHE A 152 -22.73 -13.42 -13.92
C PHE A 152 -21.28 -13.50 -14.40
N GLN A 153 -21.06 -13.14 -15.68
CA GLN A 153 -19.73 -13.09 -16.29
C GLN A 153 -19.48 -11.70 -16.91
N PRO A 154 -18.34 -11.05 -16.61
CA PRO A 154 -17.92 -9.82 -17.28
C PRO A 154 -17.78 -10.00 -18.78
N THR A 155 -18.33 -9.07 -19.56
CA THR A 155 -18.11 -9.00 -21.01
C THR A 155 -16.72 -8.43 -21.34
N ILE A 156 -16.09 -7.76 -20.37
CA ILE A 156 -14.74 -7.20 -20.47
C ILE A 156 -13.91 -7.79 -19.32
N GLU A 157 -13.03 -8.74 -19.66
CA GLU A 157 -12.19 -9.44 -18.67
C GLU A 157 -10.95 -8.64 -18.26
N GLN A 158 -10.46 -7.75 -19.12
CA GLN A 158 -9.23 -7.00 -18.85
C GLN A 158 -9.31 -5.56 -19.38
N LYS A 159 -8.84 -4.61 -18.57
CA LYS A 159 -8.71 -3.20 -18.94
C LYS A 159 -7.48 -2.57 -18.29
N ASN A 160 -6.80 -1.69 -19.03
CA ASN A 160 -5.70 -0.90 -18.48
C ASN A 160 -6.19 0.51 -18.15
N VAL A 161 -5.80 1.01 -16.99
CA VAL A 161 -6.15 2.34 -16.52
C VAL A 161 -4.87 3.15 -16.28
N LEU A 162 -4.83 4.38 -16.78
CA LEU A 162 -3.71 5.30 -16.59
C LEU A 162 -4.15 6.48 -15.72
N VAL A 163 -3.42 6.70 -14.62
CA VAL A 163 -3.61 7.88 -13.77
C VAL A 163 -2.74 9.02 -14.32
N THR A 164 -3.36 10.04 -14.90
CA THR A 164 -2.69 11.15 -15.61
C THR A 164 -2.71 12.47 -14.86
N ARG A 165 -3.55 12.60 -13.83
CA ARG A 165 -3.71 13.82 -13.03
C ARG A 165 -3.62 13.48 -11.55
N ARG A 166 -3.06 14.41 -10.76
CA ARG A 166 -3.03 14.29 -9.29
C ARG A 166 -4.45 14.31 -8.76
N GLY A 167 -4.78 13.39 -7.85
CA GLY A 167 -6.14 13.26 -7.30
C GLY A 167 -7.19 12.81 -8.32
N GLN A 168 -6.80 12.25 -9.47
CA GLN A 168 -7.76 11.79 -10.48
C GLN A 168 -8.65 10.67 -9.91
N VAL A 169 -9.95 10.85 -9.99
CA VAL A 169 -10.93 9.79 -9.74
C VAL A 169 -11.32 9.17 -11.07
N ILE A 170 -11.13 7.86 -11.20
CA ILE A 170 -11.43 7.09 -12.40
C ILE A 170 -12.60 6.18 -12.07
N ASN A 171 -13.75 6.42 -12.70
CA ASN A 171 -14.93 5.57 -12.56
C ASN A 171 -14.95 4.56 -13.70
N MET A 172 -14.98 3.27 -13.35
CA MET A 172 -15.03 2.18 -14.29
C MET A 172 -16.25 1.31 -13.98
N ARG A 173 -17.08 1.07 -14.99
CA ARG A 173 -18.20 0.14 -14.90
C ARG A 173 -17.91 -1.08 -15.75
N ILE A 174 -18.12 -2.26 -15.17
CA ILE A 174 -17.91 -3.56 -15.81
C ILE A 174 -19.27 -4.12 -16.24
N PRO A 175 -19.56 -4.15 -17.55
CA PRO A 175 -20.78 -4.79 -18.05
C PRO A 175 -20.66 -6.30 -17.89
N CYS A 176 -21.72 -6.92 -17.39
CA CYS A 176 -21.78 -8.36 -17.14
C CYS A 176 -23.04 -8.96 -17.76
N ARG A 177 -22.93 -10.20 -18.25
CA ARG A 177 -24.07 -10.98 -18.72
C ARG A 177 -24.36 -12.12 -17.77
N LYS A 178 -25.59 -12.64 -17.82
CA LYS A 178 -25.91 -13.88 -17.12
C LYS A 178 -25.28 -15.07 -17.84
N THR A 179 -24.66 -15.95 -17.09
CA THR A 179 -24.16 -17.24 -17.57
C THR A 179 -25.37 -18.15 -17.78
N SER A 180 -25.69 -18.56 -19.01
CA SER A 180 -26.72 -19.59 -19.20
C SER A 180 -26.17 -20.90 -18.66
N LYS A 181 -26.78 -21.41 -17.59
CA LYS A 181 -26.57 -22.79 -17.15
C LYS A 181 -27.17 -23.78 -18.14
#